data_AF-A0A1Q3N0N0-F1
#
_entry.id   AF-A0A1Q3N0N0-F1
#
_cell.length_a   1.000
_cell.length_b   1.000
_cell.length_c   1.000
_cell.angle_alpha   90.00
_cell.angle_beta   90.00
_cell.angle_gamma   90.00
#
_symmetry.space_group_name_H-M   'P 1'
#
loop_
_entity.id
_entity.type
_entity.pdbx_description
1 polymer ?
#
loop_
_entity_poly.entity_id
_entity_poly.type
_entity_poly.pdbx_seq_one_letter_code
_entity_poly.pdbx_strand_id
1 'polypeptide(L)'
;MKHKAPYKIFIILLTVVLVAGSLLWVNYAINRQAVKKVVNVSNTEFNREHFNYIITDTFINLLQKAYGAGITVTTEQNRLKVTLSNSGAITRDFFNGNDKVLAHGLDDFGFKIDYSKNENKIDAIFVIKDGAVPVPNDVMIKLIDKTYNR
;
A
#
# COMPACT_ATOMS: atom_id res chain seq x y z
N MET A 1 34.23 55.22 -39.81
CA MET A 1 34.74 54.10 -38.97
C MET A 1 33.55 53.34 -38.42
N LYS A 2 33.43 52.03 -38.68
CA LYS A 2 32.26 51.21 -38.30
C LYS A 2 32.35 50.82 -36.81
N HIS A 3 31.43 51.31 -35.97
CA HIS A 3 31.26 50.84 -34.58
C HIS A 3 30.77 49.39 -34.56
N LYS A 4 31.68 48.43 -34.37
CA LYS A 4 31.40 46.98 -34.33
C LYS A 4 31.49 46.37 -32.91
N ALA A 5 31.19 47.15 -31.86
CA ALA A 5 31.48 46.74 -30.48
C ALA A 5 30.30 46.57 -29.48
N PRO A 6 29.00 46.81 -29.76
CA PRO A 6 28.01 46.65 -28.70
C PRO A 6 27.48 45.21 -28.56
N TYR A 7 27.21 44.49 -29.65
CA TYR A 7 26.44 43.24 -29.60
C TYR A 7 27.14 42.07 -28.89
N LYS A 8 28.48 41.97 -28.98
CA LYS A 8 29.25 40.90 -28.34
C LYS A 8 29.22 41.00 -26.81
N ILE A 9 29.25 42.23 -26.29
CA ILE A 9 29.18 42.49 -24.85
C ILE A 9 27.79 42.12 -24.33
N PHE A 10 26.73 42.48 -25.06
CA PHE A 10 25.36 42.07 -24.72
C PHE A 10 25.20 40.55 -24.71
N ILE A 11 25.75 39.83 -25.69
CA ILE A 11 25.67 38.36 -25.75
C ILE A 11 26.38 37.72 -24.55
N ILE A 12 27.58 38.20 -24.20
CA ILE A 12 28.34 37.68 -23.06
C ILE A 12 27.55 37.90 -21.76
N LEU A 13 26.98 39.09 -21.58
CA LEU A 13 26.23 39.44 -20.37
C LEU A 13 24.94 38.62 -20.24
N LEU A 14 24.23 38.39 -21.34
CA LEU A 14 23.04 37.54 -21.39
C LEU A 14 23.38 36.08 -21.05
N THR A 15 24.52 35.59 -21.53
CA THR A 15 25.00 34.23 -21.25
C THR A 15 25.32 34.06 -19.76
N VAL A 16 25.98 35.05 -19.14
CA VAL A 16 26.30 35.03 -17.69
C VAL A 16 25.02 35.01 -16.85
N VAL A 17 24.01 35.83 -17.21
CA VAL A 17 22.72 35.85 -16.51
C VAL A 17 21.98 34.52 -16.64
N LEU A 18 22.02 33.89 -17.82
CA LEU A 18 21.37 32.61 -18.05
C LEU A 18 22.01 31.47 -17.24
N VAL A 19 23.34 31.47 -17.16
CA VAL A 19 24.11 30.49 -16.37
C VAL A 19 23.87 30.69 -14.87
N ALA A 20 23.88 31.93 -14.39
CA ALA A 20 23.59 32.23 -12.98
C ALA A 20 22.15 31.84 -12.61
N GLY A 21 21.17 32.16 -13.45
CA GLY A 21 19.77 31.81 -13.24
C GLY A 21 19.51 30.31 -13.23
N SER A 22 20.16 29.56 -14.13
CA SER A 22 20.05 28.10 -14.18
C SER A 22 20.68 27.42 -12.97
N LEU A 23 21.83 27.90 -12.49
CA LEU A 23 22.47 27.40 -11.26
C LEU A 23 21.61 27.64 -10.01
N LEU A 24 21.01 28.83 -9.88
CA LEU A 24 20.09 29.14 -8.79
C LEU A 24 18.83 28.28 -8.84
N TRP A 25 18.28 28.05 -10.04
CA TRP A 25 17.10 27.20 -10.23
C TRP A 25 17.39 25.74 -9.87
N VAL A 26 18.53 25.20 -10.31
CA VAL A 26 18.94 23.83 -9.98
C VAL A 26 19.15 23.66 -8.48
N ASN A 27 19.81 24.61 -7.82
CA ASN A 27 20.01 24.57 -6.36
C ASN A 27 18.68 24.66 -5.60
N TYR A 28 17.77 25.52 -6.06
CA TYR A 28 16.42 25.63 -5.49
C TYR A 28 15.58 24.37 -5.72
N ALA A 29 15.66 23.76 -6.90
CA ALA A 29 14.92 22.54 -7.25
C ALA A 29 15.45 21.30 -6.51
N ILE A 30 16.77 21.18 -6.33
CA ILE A 30 17.39 20.08 -5.57
C ILE A 30 17.00 20.17 -4.09
N ASN A 31 17.03 21.37 -3.50
CA ASN A 31 16.65 21.57 -2.10
C ASN A 31 15.14 21.45 -1.82
N ARG A 32 14.31 21.37 -2.87
CA ARG A 32 12.87 21.08 -2.79
C ARG A 32 12.53 19.59 -2.86
N GLN A 33 13.52 18.69 -2.93
CA GLN A 33 13.24 17.29 -2.68
C GLN A 33 12.74 17.17 -1.26
N ALA A 34 11.41 17.08 -1.13
CA ALA A 34 10.71 16.92 0.12
C ALA A 34 11.46 15.87 0.92
N VAL A 35 12.04 16.28 2.04
CA VAL A 35 12.58 15.36 3.02
C VAL A 35 11.40 14.48 3.39
N LYS A 36 11.30 13.31 2.74
CA LYS A 36 10.38 12.26 3.16
C LYS A 36 10.80 12.00 4.58
N LYS A 37 10.01 12.51 5.52
CA LYS A 37 10.19 12.27 6.94
C LYS A 37 10.11 10.76 7.06
N VAL A 38 11.26 10.09 7.08
CA VAL A 38 11.33 8.65 7.30
C VAL A 38 10.87 8.49 8.73
N VAL A 39 9.59 8.16 8.90
CA VAL A 39 9.10 7.69 10.17
C VAL A 39 9.84 6.38 10.37
N ASN A 40 10.86 6.40 11.23
CA ASN A 40 11.49 5.19 11.73
C ASN A 40 10.46 4.48 12.59
N VAL A 41 9.56 3.77 11.93
CA VAL A 41 8.77 2.74 12.58
C VAL A 41 9.79 1.68 12.93
N SER A 42 10.08 1.55 14.23
CA SER A 42 10.79 0.40 14.79
C SER A 42 10.28 -0.85 14.07
N ASN A 43 11.18 -1.77 13.71
CA ASN A 43 10.82 -3.01 13.05
C ASN A 43 10.10 -3.91 14.08
N THR A 44 8.89 -3.53 14.47
CA THR A 44 8.10 -4.21 15.47
C THR A 44 7.57 -5.47 14.81
N GLU A 45 7.78 -6.59 15.48
CA GLU A 45 7.19 -7.87 15.12
C GLU A 45 5.66 -7.74 15.16
N PHE A 46 4.98 -8.56 14.35
CA PHE A 46 3.52 -8.58 14.39
C PHE A 46 3.05 -9.06 15.77
N ASN A 47 2.09 -8.37 16.39
CA ASN A 47 1.62 -8.70 17.73
C ASN A 47 0.09 -8.54 17.84
N ARG A 48 -0.44 -8.72 19.05
CA ARG A 48 -1.88 -8.67 19.33
C ARG A 48 -2.56 -7.31 19.07
N GLU A 49 -1.80 -6.23 18.95
CA GLU A 49 -2.31 -4.90 18.61
C GLU A 49 -2.51 -4.73 17.09
N HIS A 50 -2.00 -5.67 16.29
CA HIS A 50 -2.02 -5.59 14.82
C HIS A 50 -3.18 -6.36 14.17
N PHE A 51 -4.12 -6.87 14.96
CA PHE A 51 -5.38 -7.44 14.46
C PHE A 51 -6.55 -7.06 15.35
N ASN A 52 -7.77 -7.15 14.82
CA ASN A 52 -9.01 -6.89 15.53
C ASN A 52 -10.01 -8.02 15.32
N TYR A 53 -10.86 -8.28 16.31
CA TYR A 53 -11.98 -9.18 16.14
C TYR A 53 -13.15 -8.46 15.47
N ILE A 54 -13.72 -9.07 14.43
CA ILE A 54 -14.92 -8.60 13.73
C ILE A 54 -15.96 -9.69 13.76
N ILE A 55 -17.24 -9.32 13.95
CA ILE A 55 -18.37 -10.22 13.72
C ILE A 55 -18.24 -10.85 12.31
N THR A 56 -18.36 -12.17 12.25
CA THR A 56 -18.10 -12.96 11.03
C THR A 56 -18.96 -12.47 9.86
N ASP A 57 -20.26 -12.27 10.06
CA ASP A 57 -21.18 -11.82 9.02
C ASP A 57 -20.83 -10.41 8.50
N THR A 58 -20.38 -9.52 9.39
CA THR A 58 -19.91 -8.18 9.00
C THR A 58 -18.67 -8.29 8.13
N PHE A 59 -17.71 -9.15 8.50
CA PHE A 59 -16.51 -9.37 7.71
C PHE A 59 -16.82 -9.96 6.33
N ILE A 60 -17.71 -10.95 6.25
CA ILE A 60 -18.17 -11.53 4.97
C ILE A 60 -18.80 -10.46 4.08
N ASN A 61 -19.67 -9.62 4.65
CA ASN A 61 -20.33 -8.55 3.90
C ASN A 61 -19.31 -7.52 3.37
N LEU A 62 -18.32 -7.12 4.18
CA LEU A 62 -17.24 -6.22 3.75
C LEU A 62 -16.42 -6.83 2.62
N LEU A 63 -16.07 -8.11 2.72
CA LEU A 63 -15.35 -8.84 1.66
C LEU A 63 -16.13 -8.87 0.34
N GLN A 64 -17.41 -9.20 0.39
CA GLN A 64 -18.28 -9.23 -0.78
C GLN A 64 -18.43 -7.84 -1.42
N LYS A 65 -18.60 -6.79 -0.61
CA LYS A 65 -18.67 -5.41 -1.11
C LYS A 65 -17.36 -4.98 -1.77
N ALA A 66 -16.22 -5.26 -1.13
CA ALA A 66 -14.90 -4.83 -1.61
C ALA A 66 -14.49 -5.52 -2.92
N TYR A 67 -14.75 -6.82 -3.07
CA TYR A 67 -14.21 -7.64 -4.16
C TYR A 67 -15.25 -8.24 -5.12
N GLY A 68 -16.54 -8.19 -4.78
CA GLY A 68 -17.62 -8.67 -5.62
C GLY A 68 -17.44 -10.14 -6.04
N ALA A 69 -17.58 -10.41 -7.33
CA ALA A 69 -17.42 -11.77 -7.89
C ALA A 69 -15.97 -12.30 -7.85
N GLY A 70 -14.98 -11.47 -7.52
CA GLY A 70 -13.57 -11.88 -7.45
C GLY A 70 -13.22 -12.68 -6.19
N ILE A 71 -14.13 -12.74 -5.21
CA ILE A 71 -13.92 -13.43 -3.94
C ILE A 71 -14.90 -14.59 -3.75
N THR A 72 -14.38 -15.70 -3.25
CA THR A 72 -15.15 -16.84 -2.77
C THR A 72 -14.96 -16.95 -1.27
N VAL A 73 -16.06 -17.05 -0.54
CA VAL A 73 -16.06 -17.18 0.93
C VAL A 73 -16.87 -18.41 1.31
N THR A 74 -16.26 -19.33 2.05
CA THR A 74 -16.93 -20.53 2.56
C THR A 74 -16.69 -20.67 4.06
N THR A 75 -17.70 -21.17 4.78
CA THR A 75 -17.61 -21.40 6.22
C THR A 75 -17.68 -22.90 6.47
N GLU A 76 -16.63 -23.46 7.07
CA GLU A 76 -16.53 -24.89 7.35
C GLU A 76 -15.86 -25.10 8.71
N GLN A 77 -16.42 -25.98 9.55
CA GLN A 77 -15.79 -26.43 10.80
C GLN A 77 -15.26 -25.27 11.67
N ASN A 78 -16.08 -24.24 11.89
CA ASN A 78 -15.71 -23.06 12.69
C ASN A 78 -14.52 -22.26 12.10
N ARG A 79 -14.33 -22.35 10.78
CA ARG A 79 -13.35 -21.58 10.02
C ARG A 79 -14.01 -20.88 8.85
N LEU A 80 -13.61 -19.65 8.63
CA LEU A 80 -13.95 -18.88 7.45
C LEU A 80 -12.79 -19.00 6.45
N LYS A 81 -13.04 -19.62 5.30
CA LYS A 81 -12.11 -19.71 4.18
C LYS A 81 -12.43 -18.62 3.18
N VAL A 82 -11.42 -17.89 2.75
CA VAL A 82 -11.51 -16.78 1.82
C VAL A 82 -10.52 -17.01 0.69
N THR A 83 -11.01 -17.21 -0.52
CA THR A 83 -10.20 -17.30 -1.73
C THR A 83 -10.46 -16.09 -2.61
N LEU A 84 -9.40 -15.36 -2.96
CA LEU A 84 -9.46 -14.23 -3.89
C LEU A 84 -8.61 -14.57 -5.10
N SER A 85 -9.25 -14.63 -6.27
CA SER A 85 -8.58 -14.93 -7.55
C SER A 85 -8.87 -13.77 -8.49
N ASN A 86 -7.90 -12.88 -8.71
CA ASN A 86 -8.10 -11.71 -9.56
C ASN A 86 -6.78 -11.23 -10.22
N SER A 87 -6.87 -10.29 -11.17
CA SER A 87 -5.69 -9.72 -11.85
C SER A 87 -4.74 -9.03 -10.85
N GLY A 88 -3.43 -9.25 -11.00
CA GLY A 88 -2.42 -9.24 -9.93
C GLY A 88 -2.28 -8.00 -9.03
N ALA A 89 -2.79 -6.83 -9.42
CA ALA A 89 -2.77 -5.66 -8.54
C ALA A 89 -3.77 -5.78 -7.37
N ILE A 90 -4.89 -6.48 -7.58
CA ILE A 90 -6.00 -6.53 -6.61
C ILE A 90 -5.70 -7.50 -5.45
N THR A 91 -4.87 -8.52 -5.67
CA THR A 91 -4.60 -9.56 -4.66
C THR A 91 -3.54 -9.16 -3.64
N ARG A 92 -2.57 -8.32 -4.01
CA ARG A 92 -1.62 -7.72 -3.04
C ARG A 92 -2.27 -6.66 -2.16
N ASP A 93 -3.29 -5.98 -2.69
CA ASP A 93 -4.07 -5.03 -1.91
C ASP A 93 -4.80 -5.69 -0.72
N PHE A 94 -5.08 -6.99 -0.78
CA PHE A 94 -5.80 -7.69 0.28
C PHE A 94 -5.13 -7.55 1.64
N PHE A 95 -3.79 -7.58 1.68
CA PHE A 95 -2.98 -7.45 2.89
C PHE A 95 -2.18 -6.14 2.89
N ASN A 96 -2.65 -5.11 2.17
CA ASN A 96 -2.00 -3.79 2.07
C ASN A 96 -0.55 -3.83 1.59
N GLY A 97 -0.15 -4.86 0.83
CA GLY A 97 1.24 -5.09 0.43
C GLY A 97 2.21 -5.32 1.60
N ASN A 98 1.71 -5.53 2.82
CA ASN A 98 2.52 -5.82 3.99
C ASN A 98 2.80 -7.32 4.11
N ASP A 99 3.91 -7.75 3.52
CA ASP A 99 4.32 -9.17 3.51
C ASP A 99 4.52 -9.75 4.92
N LYS A 100 4.67 -8.92 5.97
CA LYS A 100 4.75 -9.41 7.36
C LYS A 100 3.50 -10.17 7.77
N VAL A 101 2.33 -9.78 7.27
CA VAL A 101 1.06 -10.46 7.59
C VAL A 101 1.08 -11.91 7.08
N LEU A 102 1.79 -12.18 5.98
CA LEU A 102 1.90 -13.50 5.36
C LEU A 102 2.83 -14.45 6.12
N ALA A 103 3.68 -13.93 7.02
CA ALA A 103 4.62 -14.73 7.80
C ALA A 103 3.95 -15.50 8.96
N HIS A 104 2.66 -15.25 9.22
CA HIS A 104 1.95 -15.77 10.39
C HIS A 104 0.96 -16.88 10.04
N GLY A 105 0.88 -17.86 10.94
CA GLY A 105 0.01 -19.02 10.83
C GLY A 105 -1.19 -18.99 11.77
N LEU A 106 -2.12 -19.92 11.56
CA LEU A 106 -3.34 -20.05 12.36
C LEU A 106 -3.05 -20.20 13.86
N ASP A 107 -1.93 -20.83 14.21
CA ASP A 107 -1.58 -21.16 15.60
C ASP A 107 -1.25 -19.91 16.44
N ASP A 108 -0.76 -18.84 15.81
CA ASP A 108 -0.33 -17.62 16.52
C ASP A 108 -1.49 -16.70 16.84
N PHE A 109 -2.38 -16.49 15.87
CA PHE A 109 -3.38 -15.41 15.91
C PHE A 109 -4.77 -15.83 15.42
N GLY A 110 -4.97 -17.09 15.06
CA GLY A 110 -6.25 -17.59 14.55
C GLY A 110 -6.55 -17.17 13.11
N PHE A 111 -5.56 -16.71 12.36
CA PHE A 111 -5.67 -16.50 10.92
C PHE A 111 -4.43 -17.00 10.18
N LYS A 112 -4.56 -17.32 8.90
CA LYS A 112 -3.45 -17.60 7.99
C LYS A 112 -3.79 -17.02 6.62
N ILE A 113 -2.82 -16.37 5.99
CA ILE A 113 -2.99 -15.78 4.66
C ILE A 113 -1.83 -16.24 3.79
N ASP A 114 -2.13 -17.04 2.77
CA ASP A 114 -1.19 -17.50 1.77
C ASP A 114 -1.39 -16.70 0.48
N TYR A 115 -0.29 -16.19 -0.10
CA TYR A 115 -0.29 -15.47 -1.37
C TYR A 115 0.54 -16.21 -2.42
N SER A 116 -0.12 -16.71 -3.47
CA SER A 116 0.54 -17.29 -4.63
C SER A 116 0.82 -16.19 -5.66
N LYS A 117 2.09 -15.79 -5.75
CA LYS A 117 2.56 -14.77 -6.72
C LYS A 117 2.34 -15.21 -8.17
N ASN A 118 2.54 -16.49 -8.47
CA ASN A 118 2.43 -17.01 -9.83
C ASN A 118 0.97 -17.05 -10.31
N GLU A 119 0.04 -17.37 -9.41
CA GLU A 119 -1.39 -17.50 -9.71
C GLU A 119 -2.18 -16.22 -9.43
N ASN A 120 -1.54 -15.20 -8.85
CA ASN A 120 -2.19 -14.00 -8.33
C ASN A 120 -3.40 -14.33 -7.44
N LYS A 121 -3.20 -15.26 -6.52
CA LYS A 121 -4.27 -15.83 -5.70
C LYS A 121 -3.97 -15.65 -4.23
N ILE A 122 -5.00 -15.27 -3.46
CA ILE A 122 -4.98 -15.33 -1.99
C ILE A 122 -5.83 -16.51 -1.55
N ASP A 123 -5.28 -17.31 -0.64
CA ASP A 123 -6.05 -18.26 0.16
C ASP A 123 -5.85 -17.90 1.63
N ALA A 124 -6.92 -17.47 2.28
CA ALA A 124 -6.92 -17.06 3.68
C ALA A 124 -7.89 -17.90 4.50
N ILE A 125 -7.51 -18.18 5.73
CA ILE A 125 -8.33 -18.93 6.69
C ILE A 125 -8.37 -18.14 7.99
N PHE A 126 -9.56 -18.00 8.56
CA PHE A 126 -9.79 -17.33 9.84
C PHE A 126 -10.57 -18.26 10.76
N VAL A 127 -10.13 -18.41 12.01
CA VAL A 127 -10.84 -19.17 13.03
C VAL A 127 -11.99 -18.31 13.55
N ILE A 128 -13.20 -18.86 13.49
CA ILE A 128 -14.38 -18.23 14.07
C ILE A 128 -14.36 -18.55 15.57
N LYS A 129 -14.48 -17.53 16.41
CA LYS A 129 -14.56 -17.68 17.87
C LYS A 129 -15.62 -16.73 18.38
N ASP A 130 -16.61 -17.27 19.09
CA ASP A 130 -17.73 -16.50 19.64
C ASP A 130 -18.45 -15.63 18.59
N GLY A 131 -18.57 -16.16 17.36
CA GLY A 131 -19.19 -15.46 16.23
C GLY A 131 -18.31 -14.38 15.56
N ALA A 132 -17.07 -14.19 16.01
CA ALA A 132 -16.11 -13.23 15.46
C ALA A 132 -14.87 -13.91 14.87
N VAL A 133 -14.18 -13.21 13.97
CA VAL A 133 -12.91 -13.63 13.37
C VAL A 133 -11.81 -12.62 13.65
N PRO A 134 -10.56 -13.07 13.91
CA PRO A 134 -9.42 -12.17 14.05
C PRO A 134 -8.95 -11.71 12.66
N VAL A 135 -8.97 -10.41 12.40
CA VAL A 135 -8.63 -9.83 11.09
C VAL A 135 -7.45 -8.87 11.25
N PRO A 136 -6.34 -9.06 10.51
CA PRO A 136 -5.20 -8.14 10.53
C PRO A 136 -5.62 -6.72 10.17
N ASN A 137 -5.02 -5.72 10.83
CA ASN A 137 -5.34 -4.31 10.60
C ASN A 137 -5.08 -3.90 9.14
N ASP A 138 -4.03 -4.42 8.52
CA ASP A 138 -3.74 -4.21 7.11
C ASP A 138 -4.87 -4.69 6.18
N VAL A 139 -5.48 -5.84 6.49
CA VAL A 139 -6.63 -6.37 5.75
C VAL A 139 -7.85 -5.49 5.99
N MET A 140 -8.10 -5.11 7.25
CA MET A 140 -9.22 -4.24 7.63
C MET A 140 -9.17 -2.88 6.90
N ILE A 141 -8.02 -2.20 6.94
CA ILE A 141 -7.83 -0.88 6.33
C ILE A 141 -8.16 -0.95 4.83
N LYS A 142 -7.66 -1.98 4.15
CA LYS A 142 -7.88 -2.15 2.71
C LYS A 142 -9.31 -2.55 2.37
N LEU A 143 -9.97 -3.33 3.22
CA LEU A 143 -11.39 -3.62 3.08
C LEU A 143 -12.26 -2.37 3.19
N ILE A 144 -11.99 -1.51 4.18
CA ILE A 144 -12.72 -0.25 4.38
C ILE A 144 -12.49 0.68 3.18
N ASP A 145 -11.23 0.84 2.76
CA ASP A 145 -10.86 1.68 1.61
C ASP A 145 -11.61 1.25 0.34
N LYS A 146 -11.58 -0.04 -0.01
CA LYS A 146 -12.29 -0.59 -1.18
C LYS A 146 -13.80 -0.60 -1.06
N THR A 147 -14.36 -0.50 0.14
CA THR A 147 -15.82 -0.52 0.37
C THR A 147 -16.41 0.89 0.30
N TYR A 148 -15.73 1.90 0.82
CA TYR A 148 -16.29 3.24 1.02
C TYR A 148 -15.67 4.33 0.13
N ASN A 149 -14.45 4.16 -0.38
CA ASN A 149 -13.75 5.18 -1.18
C ASN A 149 -13.73 4.85 -2.68
N ARG A 150 -14.72 4.10 -3.19
CA ARG A 150 -14.82 3.74 -4.61
C ARG A 150 -15.08 4.93 -5.52
#